data_AF-A0A831Z6N4-F1
#
_entry.id   AF-A0A831Z6N4-F1
#
_cell.length_a   1.000
_cell.length_b   1.000
_cell.length_c   1.000
_cell.angle_alpha   90.00
_cell.angle_beta   90.00
_cell.angle_gamma   90.00
#
_symmetry.space_group_name_H-M   'P 1'
#
loop_
_entity.id
_entity.type
_entity.pdbx_description
1 polymer ?
#
loop_
_entity_poly.entity_id
_entity_poly.type
_entity_poly.pdbx_seq_one_letter_code
_entity_poly.pdbx_strand_id
1 'polypeptide(L)'
;MMISGISKLAVKNYFHDWQSSSCLVLALAAILGPMMIVFGIKHGIVSGMITSLVEEPRNRELHAVYSGRYSPEWIAGLRQQAAVSFLVPRTRKIAATIDLKSKTARQIVHTELIPTAEKDPLLPNIIIPA
;
A
#
# COMPACT_ATOMS: atom_id res chain seq x y z
N MET A 1 -8.34 -51.37 9.44
CA MET A 1 -9.52 -51.65 10.29
C MET A 1 -9.26 -51.39 11.78
N MET A 2 -8.12 -51.80 12.36
CA MET A 2 -7.76 -51.54 13.78
C MET A 2 -7.74 -50.06 14.18
N ILE A 3 -7.24 -49.16 13.33
CA ILE A 3 -7.11 -47.71 13.62
C ILE A 3 -8.49 -47.08 13.90
N SER A 4 -9.54 -47.48 13.17
CA SER A 4 -10.88 -46.95 13.35
C SER A 4 -11.50 -47.35 14.70
N GLY A 5 -11.20 -48.56 15.18
CA GLY A 5 -11.62 -49.03 16.50
C GLY A 5 -10.97 -48.25 17.63
N ILE A 6 -9.66 -47.98 17.50
CA ILE A 6 -8.88 -47.23 18.49
C ILE A 6 -9.35 -45.76 18.54
N SER A 7 -9.58 -45.12 17.39
CA SER A 7 -10.10 -43.75 17.35
C SER A 7 -11.48 -43.62 17.99
N LYS A 8 -12.40 -44.57 17.74
CA LYS A 8 -13.73 -44.56 18.37
C LYS A 8 -13.65 -44.74 19.89
N LEU A 9 -12.77 -45.62 20.36
CA LEU A 9 -12.59 -45.85 21.79
C LEU A 9 -11.97 -44.63 22.48
N ALA A 10 -10.97 -44.00 21.84
CA ALA A 10 -10.32 -42.79 22.33
C ALA A 10 -11.30 -41.61 22.44
N VAL A 11 -12.13 -41.38 21.41
CA VAL A 11 -13.15 -40.32 21.42
C VAL A 11 -14.18 -40.57 22.52
N LYS A 12 -14.65 -41.82 22.67
CA LYS A 12 -15.61 -42.17 23.73
C LYS A 12 -15.02 -41.98 25.13
N ASN A 13 -13.73 -42.29 25.32
CA ASN A 13 -13.01 -42.04 26.57
C ASN A 13 -12.90 -40.54 26.88
N TYR A 14 -12.65 -39.72 25.87
CA TYR A 14 -12.59 -38.26 25.98
C TYR A 14 -13.93 -37.64 26.41
N PHE A 15 -15.04 -38.15 25.87
CA PHE A 15 -16.39 -37.74 26.27
C PHE A 15 -16.78 -38.24 27.67
N HIS A 16 -16.28 -39.42 28.07
CA HIS A 16 -16.58 -39.99 29.37
C HIS A 16 -15.94 -39.16 30.51
N ASP A 17 -14.71 -38.70 30.32
CA ASP A 17 -13.98 -37.83 31.27
C ASP A 17 -13.91 -36.38 30.75
N TRP A 18 -15.07 -35.84 30.39
CA TRP A 18 -15.23 -34.55 29.72
C TRP A 18 -14.68 -33.37 30.54
N GLN A 19 -14.78 -33.41 31.87
CA GLN A 19 -14.35 -32.33 32.76
C GLN A 19 -12.82 -32.15 32.71
N SER A 20 -12.09 -33.26 32.91
CA SER A 20 -10.63 -33.29 32.88
C SER A 20 -10.08 -32.97 31.48
N SER A 21 -10.72 -33.54 30.45
CA SER A 21 -10.34 -33.35 29.05
C SER A 21 -10.54 -31.90 28.57
N SER A 22 -11.66 -31.28 28.92
CA SER A 22 -11.95 -29.88 28.56
C SER A 22 -11.01 -28.90 29.25
N CYS A 23 -10.63 -29.17 30.50
CA CYS A 23 -9.65 -28.36 31.23
C CYS A 23 -8.31 -28.31 30.47
N LEU A 24 -7.84 -29.45 29.97
CA LEU A 24 -6.58 -29.53 29.23
C LEU A 24 -6.66 -28.81 27.87
N VAL A 25 -7.77 -28.94 27.15
CA VAL A 25 -8.00 -28.20 25.89
C VAL A 25 -8.05 -26.70 26.14
N LEU A 26 -8.74 -26.25 27.20
CA LEU A 26 -8.81 -24.85 27.57
C LEU A 26 -7.44 -24.31 28.00
N ALA A 27 -6.65 -25.08 28.75
CA ALA A 27 -5.28 -24.69 29.11
C ALA A 27 -4.40 -24.53 27.86
N LEU A 28 -4.50 -25.45 26.90
CA LEU A 28 -3.78 -25.34 25.63
C LEU A 28 -4.24 -24.13 24.81
N ALA A 29 -5.56 -23.92 24.71
CA ALA A 29 -6.14 -22.77 24.02
C ALA A 29 -5.75 -21.44 24.66
N ALA A 30 -5.62 -21.38 25.99
CA ALA A 30 -5.19 -20.20 26.72
C ALA A 30 -3.74 -19.80 26.40
N ILE A 31 -2.89 -20.77 26.01
CA ILE A 31 -1.50 -20.51 25.59
C ILE A 31 -1.43 -20.19 24.09
N LEU A 32 -2.13 -20.97 23.27
CA LEU A 32 -2.09 -20.82 21.81
C LEU A 32 -2.86 -19.59 21.31
N GLY A 33 -3.97 -19.24 21.96
CA GLY A 33 -4.81 -18.11 21.58
C GLY A 33 -4.03 -16.79 21.53
N PRO A 34 -3.35 -16.38 22.60
CA PRO A 34 -2.53 -15.17 22.61
C PRO A 34 -1.42 -15.19 21.56
N MET A 35 -0.75 -16.33 21.37
CA MET A 35 0.29 -16.48 20.35
C MET A 35 -0.27 -16.28 18.93
N MET A 36 -1.44 -16.87 18.65
CA MET A 36 -2.11 -16.75 17.36
C MET A 36 -2.59 -15.32 17.10
N ILE A 37 -3.07 -14.61 18.14
CA ILE A 37 -3.47 -13.20 18.04
C ILE A 37 -2.26 -12.33 17.69
N VAL A 38 -1.14 -12.46 18.42
CA VAL A 38 0.08 -11.68 18.16
C VAL A 38 0.62 -11.97 16.75
N PHE A 39 0.62 -13.24 16.35
CA PHE A 39 1.05 -13.64 15.01
C PHE A 39 0.14 -13.04 13.92
N GLY A 40 -1.18 -13.11 14.11
CA GLY A 40 -2.15 -12.56 13.17
C GLY A 40 -2.02 -11.06 13.00
N ILE A 41 -1.84 -10.32 14.10
CA ILE A 41 -1.64 -8.87 14.08
C ILE A 41 -0.33 -8.52 13.37
N LYS A 42 0.78 -9.18 13.73
CA LYS A 42 2.09 -8.93 13.12
C LYS A 42 2.06 -9.15 11.61
N HIS A 43 1.52 -10.28 11.14
CA HIS A 43 1.58 -10.59 9.72
C HIS A 43 0.46 -9.91 8.93
N GLY A 44 -0.74 -9.79 9.48
CA GLY A 44 -1.86 -9.13 8.81
C GLY A 44 -1.65 -7.62 8.69
N ILE A 45 -1.43 -6.93 9.81
CA ILE A 45 -1.38 -5.47 9.82
C ILE A 45 -0.05 -4.96 9.26
N VAL A 46 1.08 -5.52 9.69
CA VAL A 46 2.39 -5.01 9.23
C VAL A 46 2.59 -5.28 7.75
N SER A 47 2.21 -6.46 7.24
CA SER A 47 2.28 -6.72 5.80
C SER A 47 1.36 -5.76 5.04
N GLY A 48 0.14 -5.51 5.54
CA GLY A 48 -0.76 -4.54 4.92
C GLY A 48 -0.15 -3.14 4.86
N MET A 49 0.43 -2.65 5.97
CA MET A 49 1.11 -1.35 6.00
C MET A 49 2.28 -1.29 5.03
N ILE A 50 3.11 -2.34 4.96
CA ILE A 50 4.24 -2.41 4.04
C ILE A 50 3.75 -2.41 2.59
N THR A 51 2.75 -3.23 2.26
CA THR A 51 2.17 -3.28 0.91
C THR A 51 1.62 -1.92 0.51
N SER A 52 0.81 -1.28 1.35
CA SER A 52 0.28 0.06 1.07
C SER A 52 1.40 1.08 0.88
N LEU A 53 2.46 1.05 1.70
CA LEU A 53 3.59 1.96 1.57
C LEU A 53 4.38 1.72 0.28
N VAL A 54 4.57 0.45 -0.09
CA VAL A 54 5.29 0.07 -1.31
C VAL A 54 4.47 0.38 -2.55
N GLU A 55 3.16 0.21 -2.53
CA GLU A 55 2.26 0.43 -3.67
C GLU A 55 1.85 1.89 -3.86
N GLU A 56 2.00 2.73 -2.84
CA GLU A 56 1.73 4.16 -2.90
C GLU A 56 2.51 4.85 -4.04
N PRO A 57 1.84 5.39 -5.07
CA PRO A 57 2.50 5.99 -6.23
C PRO A 57 3.45 7.14 -5.87
N ARG A 58 3.14 7.90 -4.82
CA ARG A 58 4.01 8.99 -4.31
C ARG A 58 5.39 8.50 -3.89
N ASN A 59 5.48 7.29 -3.35
CA ASN A 59 6.75 6.71 -2.90
C ASN A 59 7.59 6.18 -4.05
N ARG A 60 6.98 5.94 -5.22
CA ARG A 60 7.64 5.51 -6.45
C ARG A 60 7.92 6.67 -7.41
N GLU A 61 7.62 7.90 -6.99
CA GLU A 61 7.85 9.08 -7.81
C GLU A 61 9.34 9.43 -7.84
N LEU A 62 9.88 9.60 -9.03
CA LEU A 62 11.27 10.00 -9.25
C LEU A 62 11.30 11.44 -9.76
N HIS A 63 11.98 12.31 -9.00
CA HIS A 63 12.22 13.69 -9.38
C HIS A 63 13.67 13.88 -9.82
N ALA A 64 13.88 14.65 -10.90
CA ALA A 64 15.21 15.09 -11.28
C ALA A 64 15.76 16.05 -10.20
N VAL A 65 16.83 15.66 -9.52
CA VAL A 65 17.49 16.48 -8.49
C VAL A 65 18.14 17.72 -9.10
N TYR A 66 18.62 17.61 -10.35
CA TYR A 66 19.28 18.69 -11.07
C TYR A 66 18.49 19.07 -12.33
N SER A 67 18.47 20.37 -12.63
CA SER A 67 17.93 20.88 -13.89
C SER A 67 18.90 20.60 -15.03
N GLY A 68 18.71 19.48 -15.73
CA GLY A 68 19.39 19.16 -16.98
C GLY A 68 18.59 19.59 -18.22
N ARG A 69 19.25 19.52 -19.39
CA ARG A 69 18.57 19.55 -20.69
C ARG A 69 18.33 18.12 -21.14
N TYR A 70 17.08 17.74 -21.31
CA TYR A 70 16.67 16.42 -21.78
C TYR A 70 16.08 16.55 -23.17
N SER A 71 16.59 15.77 -24.13
CA SER A 71 16.07 15.80 -25.49
C SER A 71 14.74 15.02 -25.58
N PRO A 72 13.85 15.36 -26.52
CA PRO A 72 12.59 14.64 -26.70
C PRO A 72 12.78 13.13 -26.95
N GLU A 73 13.85 12.75 -27.66
CA GLU A 73 14.17 11.36 -27.99
C GLU A 73 14.57 10.57 -26.74
N TRP A 74 15.36 11.19 -25.85
CA TRP A 74 15.74 10.59 -24.58
C TRP A 74 14.51 10.36 -23.68
N ILE A 75 13.61 11.35 -23.62
CA ILE A 75 12.35 11.24 -22.88
C ILE A 75 11.47 10.12 -23.47
N ALA A 76 11.39 10.04 -24.80
CA ALA A 76 10.62 8.99 -25.48
C ALA A 76 11.19 7.60 -25.19
N GLY A 77 12.52 7.43 -25.17
CA GLY A 77 13.17 6.19 -24.78
C GLY A 77 12.89 5.79 -23.33
N LEU A 78 12.87 6.77 -22.40
CA LEU A 78 12.56 6.52 -21.00
C LEU A 78 11.11 6.03 -20.81
N ARG A 79 10.15 6.60 -21.56
CA ARG A 79 8.74 6.20 -21.53
C ARG A 79 8.50 4.76 -22.02
N GLN A 80 9.40 4.18 -22.82
CA GLN A 80 9.28 2.80 -23.31
C GLN A 80 9.74 1.75 -22.29
N GLN A 81 10.37 2.16 -21.18
CA GLN A 81 10.84 1.21 -20.17
C GLN A 81 9.67 0.62 -19.39
N ALA A 82 9.65 -0.71 -19.24
CA ALA A 82 8.58 -1.42 -18.54
C ALA A 82 8.39 -0.99 -17.07
N ALA A 83 9.44 -0.42 -16.45
CA ALA A 83 9.39 0.08 -15.07
C ALA A 83 8.74 1.48 -14.94
N VAL A 84 8.57 2.22 -16.04
CA VAL A 84 8.02 3.58 -16.04
C VAL A 84 6.54 3.51 -16.38
N SER A 85 5.68 3.68 -15.38
CA SER A 85 4.23 3.68 -15.57
C SER A 85 3.70 5.02 -16.10
N PHE A 86 4.32 6.13 -15.70
CA PHE A 86 3.91 7.48 -16.03
C PHE A 86 5.12 8.40 -16.13
N LEU A 87 5.10 9.31 -17.10
CA LEU A 87 6.16 10.30 -17.30
C LEU A 87 5.56 11.59 -17.86
N VAL A 88 5.83 12.69 -17.16
CA VAL A 88 5.53 14.06 -17.62
C VAL A 88 6.78 14.92 -17.50
N PRO A 89 7.26 15.55 -18.59
CA PRO A 89 8.38 16.47 -18.53
C PRO A 89 8.02 17.73 -17.75
N ARG A 90 8.87 18.13 -16.81
CA ARG A 90 8.68 19.33 -16.00
C ARG A 90 9.63 20.45 -16.43
N THR A 91 9.11 21.68 -16.43
CA THR A 91 9.92 22.88 -16.63
C THR A 91 10.77 23.14 -15.38
N ARG A 92 11.82 23.98 -15.48
CA ARG A 92 12.69 24.29 -14.33
C ARG A 92 11.83 24.79 -13.14
N LYS A 93 12.14 24.35 -11.91
CA LYS A 93 11.38 24.69 -10.69
C LYS A 93 11.11 26.20 -10.53
N ILE A 94 12.10 27.03 -10.88
CA ILE A 94 12.01 28.50 -10.77
C ILE A 94 11.10 29.13 -11.85
N ALA A 95 10.85 28.46 -12.98
CA ALA A 95 9.92 28.93 -14.01
C ALA A 95 8.50 28.38 -13.85
N ALA A 96 8.26 27.57 -12.82
CA ALA A 96 6.95 26.97 -12.57
C ALA A 96 6.11 27.78 -11.56
N THR A 97 6.62 28.86 -10.97
CA THR A 97 5.85 29.69 -10.04
C THR A 97 4.89 30.60 -10.80
N ILE A 98 3.62 30.61 -10.38
CA ILE A 98 2.58 31.50 -10.90
C ILE A 98 1.87 32.24 -9.76
N ASP A 99 1.40 33.44 -10.07
CA ASP A 99 0.66 34.29 -9.15
C ASP A 99 -0.83 34.21 -9.47
N LEU A 100 -1.60 33.57 -8.59
CA LEU A 100 -3.04 33.48 -8.72
C LEU A 100 -3.70 34.68 -8.04
N LYS A 101 -4.44 35.45 -8.84
CA LYS A 101 -5.27 36.56 -8.37
C LYS A 101 -6.72 36.31 -8.78
N SER A 102 -7.62 36.29 -7.79
CA SER A 102 -9.07 36.23 -8.04
C SER A 102 -9.69 37.62 -7.88
N LYS A 103 -10.80 37.87 -8.60
CA LYS A 103 -11.57 39.12 -8.48
C LYS A 103 -12.13 39.32 -7.07
N THR A 104 -12.36 38.23 -6.34
CA THR A 104 -12.95 38.23 -4.99
C THR A 104 -11.91 38.10 -3.88
N ALA A 105 -10.69 37.64 -4.21
CA ALA A 105 -9.64 37.41 -3.21
C ALA A 105 -8.83 38.68 -2.96
N ARG A 106 -8.60 38.99 -1.67
CA ARG A 106 -7.88 40.20 -1.24
C ARG A 106 -6.36 40.10 -1.41
N GLN A 107 -5.83 38.88 -1.56
CA GLN A 107 -4.40 38.59 -1.63
C GLN A 107 -4.05 37.79 -2.89
N ILE A 108 -2.83 38.01 -3.40
CA ILE A 108 -2.23 37.21 -4.46
C ILE A 108 -1.68 35.94 -3.81
N VAL A 109 -1.96 34.79 -4.42
CA VAL A 109 -1.45 33.49 -3.96
C VAL A 109 -0.35 33.05 -4.90
N HIS A 110 0.88 32.96 -4.38
CA HIS A 110 2.01 32.38 -5.08
C HIS A 110 1.89 30.85 -5.02
N THR A 111 1.84 30.19 -6.18
CA THR A 111 1.74 28.73 -6.26
C THR A 111 2.68 28.17 -7.32
N GLU A 112 2.91 26.87 -7.28
CA GLU A 112 3.72 26.15 -8.26
C GLU A 112 2.80 25.41 -9.25
N LEU A 113 3.09 25.56 -10.54
CA LEU A 113 2.45 24.84 -11.62
C LEU A 113 3.15 23.48 -11.79
N ILE A 114 2.46 22.41 -11.44
CA ILE A 114 2.93 21.04 -11.65
C ILE A 114 2.22 20.49 -12.89
N PRO A 115 2.96 20.10 -13.94
CA PRO A 115 2.35 19.52 -15.13
C PRO A 115 1.82 18.12 -14.81
N THR A 116 0.66 17.79 -15.35
CA THR A 116 0.02 16.48 -15.25
C THR A 116 -0.49 16.06 -16.64
N ALA A 117 -0.91 14.81 -16.78
CA ALA A 117 -1.46 14.26 -18.02
C ALA A 117 -2.48 13.17 -17.71
N GLU A 118 -3.15 12.66 -18.73
CA GLU A 118 -4.03 11.50 -18.56
C GLU A 118 -3.28 10.32 -17.92
N LYS A 119 -3.96 9.60 -17.03
CA LYS A 119 -3.42 8.44 -16.28
C LYS A 119 -2.33 8.80 -15.27
N ASP A 120 -2.30 10.03 -14.77
CA ASP A 120 -1.46 10.40 -13.63
C ASP A 120 -1.89 9.60 -12.38
N PRO A 121 -1.03 8.71 -11.84
CA PRO A 121 -1.38 7.89 -10.69
C PRO A 121 -1.47 8.69 -9.39
N LEU A 122 -0.94 9.92 -9.35
CA LEU A 122 -1.02 10.80 -8.19
C LEU A 122 -2.34 11.56 -8.10
N LEU A 123 -3.05 11.69 -9.22
CA LEU A 123 -4.29 12.47 -9.36
C LEU A 123 -5.42 11.63 -9.98
N PRO A 124 -5.87 10.54 -9.32
CA PRO A 124 -6.79 9.57 -9.89
C PRO A 124 -8.21 10.11 -10.17
N ASN A 125 -8.58 11.27 -9.59
CA ASN A 125 -9.92 11.83 -9.69
C ASN A 125 -9.94 13.27 -10.24
N ILE A 126 -8.96 13.60 -11.09
CA ILE A 126 -8.88 14.95 -11.66
C ILE A 126 -9.62 15.02 -12.99
N ILE A 127 -10.47 16.04 -13.11
CA ILE A 127 -11.07 16.42 -14.38
C ILE A 127 -10.07 17.40 -15.00
N ILE A 128 -9.40 16.97 -16.07
CA ILE A 128 -8.47 17.83 -16.80
C ILE A 128 -9.32 18.85 -17.58
N PRO A 129 -9.24 20.15 -17.28
CA PRO A 129 -9.90 21.16 -18.11
C PRO A 129 -9.26 21.15 -19.51
N ALA A 130 -10.10 21.11 -20.54
CA ALA A 130 -9.72 21.01 -21.94
C ALA A 130 -8.90 22.23 -22.43
#